data_AF-A0A2N0B4C6-F1
#
_entry.id   AF-A0A2N0B4C6-F1
#
_cell.length_a   1.000
_cell.length_b   1.000
_cell.length_c   1.000
_cell.angle_alpha   90.00
_cell.angle_beta   90.00
_cell.angle_gamma   90.00
#
_symmetry.space_group_name_H-M   'P 1'
#
loop_
_entity.id
_entity.type
_entity.pdbx_description
1 polymer ?
#
loop_
_entity_poly.entity_id
_entity_poly.type
_entity_poly.pdbx_seq_one_letter_code
_entity_poly.pdbx_strand_id
1 'polypeptide(L)'
;MIGGYLADRYLGFKTSIYLGIVLVMFGHLSLAFETKPFFFFGLALLIVGIGFFKPNISTVMGRIYEEENKNHMRDSGFTVFYMGINLGGFLGPIFCGYFTDSFGWGYGFGVAAFGMLFGILVFVFGQRFFSESVFQAGKKSRLRNSESSHPLTKEEKDRIAVIFIFTAFMVIFWSVFEQIGSSMNLFIDRHVDRNLFGYSIPTPLYQSLNPLLILILAPVVAAFWTALAKRNWKPDTSTRFALGFLILGLGYLVLVLATSDYRSGNKISSLWLLLMVTLITIGELFTSPVGLSLVTKLAPLHLGGLLMGIWFISSFFGGICRLTSERRNYESIRFVPLRNPPLTDRKTDPQKFPERTIGKESTKDKFRISETCFLV
;
A
#
# COMPACT_ATOMS: atom_id res chain seq x y z
N MET A 1 -11.51 7.38 6.63
CA MET A 1 -12.65 7.50 7.56
C MET A 1 -13.54 8.71 7.28
N ILE A 2 -13.06 9.96 7.44
CA ILE A 2 -13.88 11.19 7.35
C ILE A 2 -14.61 11.32 6.00
N GLY A 3 -13.89 11.17 4.87
CA GLY A 3 -14.52 11.28 3.55
C GLY A 3 -15.58 10.21 3.28
N GLY A 4 -15.44 9.02 3.88
CA GLY A 4 -16.45 7.97 3.85
C GLY A 4 -17.72 8.33 4.62
N TYR A 5 -17.54 8.84 5.85
CA TYR A 5 -18.64 9.35 6.67
C TYR A 5 -19.43 10.47 5.99
N LEU A 6 -18.72 11.43 5.37
CA LEU A 6 -19.35 12.55 4.66
C LEU A 6 -20.11 12.08 3.41
N ALA A 7 -19.60 11.08 2.69
CA ALA A 7 -20.28 10.48 1.56
C ALA A 7 -21.58 9.77 1.96
N ASP A 8 -21.52 8.97 3.04
CA ASP A 8 -22.68 8.24 3.56
C ASP A 8 -23.80 9.18 4.00
N ARG A 9 -23.45 10.31 4.61
CA ARG A 9 -24.43 11.17 5.30
C ARG A 9 -24.90 12.38 4.50
N TYR A 10 -24.03 13.00 3.71
CA TYR A 10 -24.29 14.31 3.11
C TYR A 10 -24.04 14.36 1.60
N LEU A 11 -22.83 14.00 1.16
CA LEU A 11 -22.36 14.31 -0.20
C LEU A 11 -22.81 13.30 -1.25
N GLY A 12 -23.01 12.04 -0.85
CA GLY A 12 -23.06 10.91 -1.79
C GLY A 12 -21.66 10.49 -2.26
N PHE A 13 -21.58 9.29 -2.83
CA PHE A 13 -20.32 8.71 -3.26
C PHE A 13 -19.77 9.39 -4.51
N LYS A 14 -20.63 9.71 -5.50
CA LYS A 14 -20.21 10.39 -6.73
C LYS A 14 -19.50 11.71 -6.45
N THR A 15 -20.15 12.62 -5.71
CA THR A 15 -19.57 13.93 -5.36
C THR A 15 -18.29 13.78 -4.54
N SER A 16 -18.26 12.85 -3.59
CA SER A 16 -17.07 12.60 -2.79
C SER A 16 -15.90 12.09 -3.63
N ILE A 17 -16.14 11.15 -4.55
CA ILE A 17 -15.12 10.63 -5.47
C ILE A 17 -14.58 11.76 -6.35
N TYR A 18 -15.46 12.58 -6.95
CA TYR A 18 -15.07 13.75 -7.75
C TYR A 18 -14.21 14.74 -6.99
N LEU A 19 -14.65 15.14 -5.80
CA LEU A 19 -13.89 16.03 -4.94
C LEU A 19 -12.51 15.43 -4.64
N GLY A 20 -12.47 14.14 -4.30
CA GLY A 20 -11.24 13.41 -4.01
C GLY A 20 -10.23 13.46 -5.16
N ILE A 21 -10.62 13.02 -6.36
CA ILE A 21 -9.72 12.96 -7.53
C ILE A 21 -9.25 14.33 -8.00
N VAL A 22 -10.10 15.36 -7.91
CA VAL A 22 -9.71 16.74 -8.25
C VAL A 22 -8.70 17.29 -7.25
N LEU A 23 -8.90 17.06 -5.96
CA LEU A 23 -7.93 17.45 -4.93
C LEU A 23 -6.60 16.71 -5.10
N VAL A 24 -6.64 15.41 -5.44
CA VAL A 24 -5.42 14.64 -5.72
C VAL A 24 -4.67 15.20 -6.93
N MET A 25 -5.37 15.54 -8.01
CA MET A 25 -4.77 16.18 -9.20
C MET A 25 -4.08 17.50 -8.85
N PHE A 26 -4.77 18.40 -8.13
CA PHE A 26 -4.18 19.66 -7.69
C PHE A 26 -3.06 19.49 -6.67
N GLY A 27 -3.10 18.45 -5.85
CA GLY A 27 -2.00 18.08 -4.97
C GLY A 27 -0.72 17.79 -5.75
N HIS A 28 -0.81 16.96 -6.80
CA HIS A 28 0.33 16.68 -7.68
C HIS A 28 0.80 17.91 -8.45
N LEU A 29 -0.10 18.73 -8.99
CA LEU A 29 0.26 20.00 -9.63
C LEU A 29 0.98 20.94 -8.67
N SER A 30 0.55 21.01 -7.41
CA SER A 30 1.22 21.80 -6.38
C SER A 30 2.65 21.31 -6.14
N LEU A 31 2.86 19.99 -6.05
CA LEU A 31 4.20 19.40 -5.89
C LEU A 31 5.13 19.72 -7.07
N ALA A 32 4.59 19.94 -8.27
CA ALA A 32 5.38 20.26 -9.46
C ALA A 32 6.13 21.62 -9.39
N PHE A 33 5.73 22.53 -8.49
CA PHE A 33 6.39 23.83 -8.31
C PHE A 33 7.64 23.79 -7.42
N GLU A 34 7.96 22.65 -6.80
CA GLU A 34 9.21 22.39 -6.04
C GLU A 34 9.57 23.40 -4.91
N THR A 35 8.61 24.20 -4.43
CA THR A 35 8.85 25.12 -3.31
C THR A 35 8.25 24.60 -2.01
N LYS A 36 8.84 24.94 -0.85
CA LYS A 36 8.38 24.44 0.47
C LYS A 36 6.90 24.69 0.75
N PRO A 37 6.31 25.89 0.50
CA PRO A 37 4.89 26.11 0.75
C PRO A 37 4.00 25.23 -0.13
N PHE A 38 4.32 25.13 -1.43
CA PHE A 38 3.58 24.30 -2.38
C PHE A 38 3.77 22.80 -2.10
N PHE A 39 4.90 22.40 -1.54
CA PHE A 39 5.12 21.03 -1.09
C PHE A 39 4.14 20.63 0.02
N PHE A 40 4.07 21.41 1.11
CA PHE A 40 3.16 21.10 2.21
C PHE A 40 1.68 21.29 1.84
N PHE A 41 1.38 22.30 1.03
CA PHE A 41 0.03 22.50 0.49
C PHE A 41 -0.39 21.32 -0.40
N GLY A 42 0.50 20.86 -1.27
CA GLY A 42 0.28 19.68 -2.10
C GLY A 42 -0.01 18.43 -1.26
N LEU A 43 0.82 18.15 -0.25
CA LEU A 43 0.58 17.05 0.68
C LEU A 43 -0.78 17.15 1.40
N ALA A 44 -1.19 18.33 1.83
CA ALA A 44 -2.49 18.53 2.46
C ALA A 44 -3.64 18.21 1.49
N LEU A 45 -3.55 18.65 0.23
CA LEU A 45 -4.51 18.32 -0.81
C LEU A 45 -4.57 16.82 -1.10
N LEU A 46 -3.41 16.15 -1.18
CA LEU A 46 -3.33 14.69 -1.38
C LEU A 46 -4.00 13.93 -0.23
N ILE A 47 -3.71 14.29 1.03
CA ILE A 47 -4.30 13.64 2.21
C ILE A 47 -5.83 13.76 2.21
N VAL A 48 -6.35 14.97 1.98
CA VAL A 48 -7.79 15.21 1.95
C VAL A 48 -8.41 14.50 0.74
N GLY A 49 -7.78 14.59 -0.43
CA GLY A 49 -8.23 14.00 -1.67
C GLY A 49 -8.37 12.49 -1.61
N ILE A 50 -7.33 11.77 -1.16
CA ILE A 50 -7.37 10.32 -0.95
C ILE A 50 -8.43 9.95 0.09
N GLY A 51 -8.56 10.77 1.15
CA GLY A 51 -9.56 10.59 2.19
C GLY A 51 -11.00 10.56 1.67
N PHE A 52 -11.29 11.34 0.62
CA PHE A 52 -12.56 11.33 -0.11
C PHE A 52 -12.63 10.30 -1.23
N PHE A 53 -11.52 9.97 -1.88
CA PHE A 53 -11.50 9.04 -3.00
C PHE A 53 -11.53 7.57 -2.56
N LYS A 54 -10.50 7.13 -1.84
CA LYS A 54 -10.15 5.72 -1.59
C LYS A 54 -11.27 4.90 -0.91
N PRO A 55 -11.86 5.33 0.22
CA PRO A 55 -12.95 4.57 0.83
C PRO A 55 -14.19 4.55 -0.06
N ASN A 56 -14.50 5.65 -0.74
CA ASN A 56 -15.76 5.80 -1.47
C ASN A 56 -15.80 5.04 -2.79
N ILE A 57 -14.71 5.05 -3.57
CA ILE A 57 -14.63 4.26 -4.80
C ILE A 57 -14.71 2.75 -4.50
N SER A 58 -14.07 2.31 -3.41
CA SER A 58 -14.07 0.91 -3.02
C SER A 58 -15.45 0.47 -2.51
N THR A 59 -16.20 1.34 -1.82
CA THR A 59 -17.60 1.09 -1.45
C THR A 59 -18.50 1.02 -2.68
N VAL A 60 -18.35 1.93 -3.64
CA VAL A 60 -19.09 1.89 -4.92
C VAL A 60 -18.89 0.56 -5.64
N MET A 61 -17.65 0.04 -5.70
CA MET A 61 -17.36 -1.26 -6.29
C MET A 61 -18.22 -2.38 -5.69
N GLY A 62 -18.34 -2.42 -4.36
CA GLY A 62 -19.19 -3.39 -3.68
C GLY A 62 -20.68 -3.25 -4.02
N ARG A 63 -21.17 -2.01 -4.13
CA ARG A 63 -22.58 -1.71 -4.41
C ARG A 63 -22.99 -2.05 -5.83
N ILE A 64 -22.08 -1.99 -6.81
CA ILE A 64 -22.38 -2.41 -8.19
C ILE A 64 -22.86 -3.86 -8.22
N TYR A 65 -22.17 -4.77 -7.53
CA TYR A 65 -22.55 -6.19 -7.51
C TYR A 65 -23.83 -6.47 -6.74
N GLU A 66 -24.15 -5.64 -5.75
CA GLU A 66 -25.40 -5.74 -5.00
C GLU A 66 -26.58 -5.28 -5.85
N GLU A 67 -26.47 -4.11 -6.48
CA GLU A 67 -27.53 -3.54 -7.34
C GLU A 67 -27.80 -4.40 -8.57
N GLU A 68 -26.77 -5.04 -9.15
CA GLU A 68 -26.92 -5.93 -10.30
C GLU A 68 -27.29 -7.38 -9.94
N ASN A 69 -27.55 -7.70 -8.67
CA ASN A 69 -27.80 -9.07 -8.18
C ASN A 69 -26.67 -10.08 -8.52
N LYS A 70 -25.42 -9.61 -8.63
CA LYS A 70 -24.22 -10.39 -8.97
C LYS A 70 -23.29 -10.62 -7.77
N ASN A 71 -23.84 -10.73 -6.57
CA ASN A 71 -23.07 -10.90 -5.33
C ASN A 71 -22.11 -12.10 -5.33
N HIS A 72 -22.41 -13.16 -6.09
CA HIS A 72 -21.53 -14.31 -6.26
C HIS A 72 -20.21 -14.00 -7.00
N MET A 73 -20.17 -12.93 -7.81
CA MET A 73 -18.98 -12.49 -8.56
C MET A 73 -18.17 -11.40 -7.84
N ARG A 74 -18.66 -10.93 -6.69
CA ARG A 74 -18.11 -9.76 -6.00
C ARG A 74 -16.63 -9.91 -5.65
N ASP A 75 -16.22 -11.08 -5.17
CA ASP A 75 -14.81 -11.34 -4.82
C ASP A 75 -13.91 -11.26 -6.06
N SER A 76 -14.33 -11.86 -7.17
CA SER A 76 -13.63 -11.78 -8.46
C SER A 76 -13.57 -10.34 -8.98
N GLY A 77 -14.64 -9.56 -8.78
CA GLY A 77 -14.67 -8.13 -9.06
C GLY A 77 -13.60 -7.38 -8.29
N PHE A 78 -13.51 -7.60 -6.97
CA PHE A 78 -12.46 -7.00 -6.14
C PHE A 78 -11.06 -7.46 -6.55
N THR A 79 -10.88 -8.70 -7.04
CA THR A 79 -9.60 -9.13 -7.63
C THR A 79 -9.23 -8.31 -8.86
N VAL A 80 -10.16 -8.07 -9.79
CA VAL A 80 -9.90 -7.23 -10.98
C VAL A 80 -9.62 -5.77 -10.59
N PHE A 81 -10.39 -5.22 -9.65
CA PHE A 81 -10.14 -3.91 -9.08
C PHE A 81 -8.73 -3.80 -8.47
N TYR A 82 -8.31 -4.84 -7.73
CA TYR A 82 -6.98 -4.91 -7.13
C TYR A 82 -5.86 -5.02 -8.18
N MET A 83 -6.06 -5.78 -9.26
CA MET A 83 -5.12 -5.84 -10.37
C MET A 83 -4.96 -4.46 -11.04
N GLY A 84 -6.04 -3.69 -11.18
CA GLY A 84 -5.97 -2.32 -11.70
C GLY A 84 -5.11 -1.39 -10.83
N ILE A 85 -5.26 -1.45 -9.50
CA ILE A 85 -4.44 -0.69 -8.55
C ILE A 85 -2.96 -1.05 -8.72
N ASN A 86 -2.65 -2.34 -8.82
CA ASN A 86 -1.26 -2.80 -8.94
C ASN A 86 -0.65 -2.50 -10.31
N LEU A 87 -1.44 -2.51 -11.38
CA LEU A 87 -0.99 -2.01 -12.68
C LEU A 87 -0.56 -0.55 -12.60
N GLY A 88 -1.36 0.28 -11.92
CA GLY A 88 -0.99 1.67 -11.62
C GLY A 88 0.27 1.78 -10.76
N GLY A 89 0.37 1.02 -9.67
CA GLY A 89 1.54 1.01 -8.79
C GLY A 89 2.82 0.48 -9.44
N PHE A 90 2.71 -0.35 -10.47
CA PHE A 90 3.83 -0.81 -11.28
C PHE A 90 4.27 0.25 -12.30
N LEU A 91 3.33 0.79 -13.07
CA LEU A 91 3.63 1.74 -14.16
C LEU A 91 3.96 3.15 -13.65
N GLY A 92 3.27 3.62 -12.61
CA GLY A 92 3.39 4.97 -12.06
C GLY A 92 4.82 5.37 -11.74
N PRO A 93 5.58 4.59 -10.94
CA PRO A 93 6.98 4.87 -10.63
C PRO A 93 7.90 4.85 -11.85
N ILE A 94 7.65 3.95 -12.81
CA ILE A 94 8.45 3.86 -14.04
C ILE A 94 8.28 5.14 -14.87
N PHE A 95 7.03 5.57 -15.09
CA PHE A 95 6.75 6.80 -15.83
C PHE A 95 7.24 8.03 -15.06
N CYS A 96 6.83 8.21 -13.80
CA CYS A 96 7.22 9.39 -13.03
C CYS A 96 8.73 9.46 -12.78
N GLY A 97 9.38 8.31 -12.55
CA GLY A 97 10.83 8.19 -12.42
C GLY A 97 11.56 8.59 -13.69
N TYR A 98 11.14 8.09 -14.85
CA TYR A 98 11.73 8.47 -16.14
C TYR A 98 11.71 9.98 -16.38
N PHE A 99 10.56 10.64 -16.13
CA PHE A 99 10.45 12.09 -16.29
C PHE A 99 11.23 12.86 -15.22
N THR A 100 11.31 12.33 -14.01
CA THR A 100 12.12 12.91 -12.92
C THR A 100 13.60 12.90 -13.28
N ASP A 101 14.11 11.76 -13.75
CA ASP A 101 15.52 11.58 -14.09
C ASP A 101 15.92 12.36 -15.35
N SER A 102 15.01 12.50 -16.32
CA SER A 102 15.29 13.15 -17.60
C SER A 102 15.07 14.66 -17.59
N PHE A 103 14.05 15.15 -16.85
CA PHE A 103 13.59 16.54 -16.92
C PHE A 103 13.50 17.24 -15.56
N GLY A 104 13.62 16.50 -14.45
CA GLY A 104 13.53 17.02 -13.08
C GLY A 104 12.22 16.68 -12.37
N TRP A 105 12.21 16.88 -11.05
CA TRP A 105 11.13 16.47 -10.15
C TRP A 105 9.78 17.07 -10.51
N GLY A 106 9.75 18.33 -10.93
CA GLY A 106 8.54 19.04 -11.32
C GLY A 106 7.81 18.35 -12.47
N TYR A 107 8.54 17.81 -13.44
CA TYR A 107 7.97 17.03 -14.54
C TYR A 107 7.46 15.66 -14.08
N GLY A 108 8.16 15.01 -13.14
CA GLY A 108 7.66 13.78 -12.51
C GLY A 108 6.30 13.98 -11.86
N PHE A 109 6.14 15.03 -11.05
CA PHE A 109 4.86 15.39 -10.43
C PHE A 109 3.81 15.87 -11.46
N GLY A 110 4.24 16.59 -12.50
CA GLY A 110 3.37 17.03 -13.59
C GLY A 110 2.76 15.87 -14.37
N VAL A 111 3.54 14.82 -14.66
CA VAL A 111 3.03 13.61 -15.32
C VAL A 111 2.06 12.85 -14.41
N ALA A 112 2.31 12.80 -13.10
CA ALA A 112 1.34 12.23 -12.15
C ALA A 112 0.01 13.01 -12.17
N ALA A 113 0.05 14.35 -12.20
CA ALA A 113 -1.16 15.17 -12.34
C ALA A 113 -1.90 14.91 -13.66
N PHE A 114 -1.18 14.73 -14.77
CA PHE A 114 -1.77 14.35 -16.05
C PHE A 114 -2.44 12.96 -16.00
N GLY A 115 -1.82 11.99 -15.35
CA GLY A 115 -2.43 10.68 -15.09
C GLY A 115 -3.73 10.79 -14.29
N MET A 116 -3.77 11.68 -13.29
CA MET A 116 -4.99 11.97 -12.54
C MET A 116 -6.08 12.61 -13.40
N LEU A 117 -5.73 13.54 -14.29
CA LEU A 117 -6.68 14.11 -15.25
C LEU A 117 -7.30 13.04 -16.15
N PHE A 118 -6.49 12.10 -16.65
CA PHE A 118 -6.99 10.95 -17.40
C PHE A 118 -7.95 10.09 -16.56
N GLY A 119 -7.61 9.80 -15.31
CA GLY A 119 -8.49 9.10 -14.37
C GLY A 119 -9.83 9.81 -14.13
N ILE A 120 -9.82 11.15 -14.03
CA ILE A 120 -11.04 11.96 -13.94
C ILE A 120 -11.91 11.77 -15.18
N LEU A 121 -11.33 11.85 -16.38
CA LEU A 121 -12.06 11.64 -17.62
C LEU A 121 -12.68 10.24 -17.68
N VAL A 122 -11.90 9.19 -17.34
CA VAL A 122 -12.40 7.81 -17.27
C VAL A 122 -13.57 7.69 -16.29
N PHE A 123 -13.51 8.34 -15.13
CA PHE A 123 -14.63 8.34 -14.18
C PHE A 123 -15.86 9.09 -14.71
N VAL A 124 -15.68 10.25 -15.36
CA VAL A 124 -16.76 11.07 -15.94
C VAL A 124 -17.54 10.34 -17.02
N PHE A 125 -16.83 9.65 -17.91
CA PHE A 125 -17.46 8.88 -18.97
C PHE A 125 -17.95 7.52 -18.46
N GLY A 126 -17.17 6.86 -17.60
CA GLY A 126 -17.44 5.52 -17.08
C GLY A 126 -18.63 5.44 -16.13
N GLN A 127 -18.87 6.47 -15.31
CA GLN A 127 -20.00 6.48 -14.36
C GLN A 127 -21.36 6.33 -15.05
N ARG A 128 -21.48 6.67 -16.34
CA ARG A 128 -22.72 6.61 -17.11
C ARG A 128 -23.19 5.18 -17.38
N PHE A 129 -22.30 4.20 -17.25
CA PHE A 129 -22.63 2.77 -17.42
C PHE A 129 -23.25 2.13 -16.17
N PHE A 130 -23.27 2.85 -15.04
CA PHE A 130 -23.78 2.32 -13.77
C PHE A 130 -25.04 3.07 -13.32
N SER A 131 -25.90 2.38 -12.58
CA SER A 131 -27.10 2.98 -12.01
C SER A 131 -26.75 4.11 -11.02
N GLU A 132 -27.52 5.19 -11.05
CA GLU A 132 -27.39 6.32 -10.11
C GLU A 132 -27.51 5.89 -8.65
N SER A 133 -28.28 4.83 -8.34
CA SER A 133 -28.48 4.31 -6.99
C SER A 133 -27.18 3.89 -6.31
N VAL A 134 -26.23 3.33 -7.08
CA VAL A 134 -24.90 2.91 -6.61
C VAL A 134 -24.14 4.08 -5.98
N PHE A 135 -24.34 5.29 -6.51
CA PHE A 135 -23.63 6.49 -6.10
C PHE A 135 -24.32 7.31 -5.01
N GLN A 136 -25.57 6.98 -4.66
CA GLN A 136 -26.35 7.77 -3.70
C GLN A 136 -25.80 7.64 -2.28
N ALA A 137 -25.96 8.72 -1.49
CA ALA A 137 -25.60 8.71 -0.07
C ALA A 137 -26.34 7.59 0.68
N GLY A 138 -25.61 6.88 1.53
CA GLY A 138 -26.14 5.79 2.35
C GLY A 138 -27.39 6.19 3.16
N LYS A 139 -27.42 7.41 3.72
CA LYS A 139 -28.59 7.95 4.43
C LYS A 139 -29.82 8.11 3.54
N LYS A 140 -29.66 8.56 2.29
CA LYS A 140 -30.78 8.70 1.34
C LYS A 140 -31.28 7.33 0.88
N SER A 141 -30.38 6.36 0.71
CA SER A 141 -30.73 4.96 0.43
C SER A 141 -31.58 4.36 1.56
N ARG A 142 -31.24 4.65 2.82
CA ARG A 142 -32.00 4.20 4.00
C ARG A 142 -33.40 4.80 4.08
N LEU A 143 -33.53 6.10 3.79
CA LEU A 143 -34.81 6.81 3.78
C LEU A 143 -35.73 6.36 2.64
N ARG A 144 -35.19 5.94 1.49
CA ARG A 144 -35.97 5.42 0.35
C ARG A 144 -36.64 4.08 0.65
N ASN A 145 -36.03 3.25 1.52
CA ASN A 145 -36.56 1.94 1.87
C ASN A 145 -37.60 1.95 3.01
N SER A 146 -38.17 3.12 3.36
CA SER A 146 -39.27 3.22 4.34
C SER A 146 -38.96 2.68 5.76
N GLU A 147 -37.71 2.37 6.10
CA GLU A 147 -37.34 2.02 7.46
C GLU A 147 -37.14 3.29 8.27
N SER A 148 -38.08 3.58 9.17
CA SER A 148 -37.90 4.49 10.30
C SER A 148 -36.56 4.21 11.00
N SER A 149 -36.03 5.20 11.73
CA SER A 149 -34.75 5.15 12.44
C SER A 149 -34.69 4.08 13.54
N HIS A 150 -34.71 2.81 13.15
CA HIS A 150 -34.50 1.70 14.05
C HIS A 150 -33.02 1.65 14.44
N PRO A 151 -32.71 1.37 15.72
CA PRO A 151 -31.35 1.11 16.13
C PRO A 151 -30.79 -0.09 15.33
N LEU A 152 -29.45 -0.14 15.19
CA LEU A 152 -28.78 -1.23 14.50
C LEU A 152 -29.27 -2.59 15.02
N THR A 153 -29.59 -3.50 14.10
CA THR A 153 -29.98 -4.86 14.46
C THR A 153 -28.81 -5.60 15.11
N LYS A 154 -29.11 -6.68 15.85
CA LYS A 154 -28.05 -7.53 16.43
C LYS A 154 -27.11 -8.05 15.34
N GLU A 155 -27.67 -8.48 14.21
CA GLU A 155 -26.90 -8.97 13.07
C GLU A 155 -25.99 -7.88 12.48
N GLU A 156 -26.48 -6.65 12.30
CA GLU A 156 -25.64 -5.54 11.84
C GLU A 156 -24.50 -5.24 12.83
N LYS A 157 -24.76 -5.30 14.14
CA LYS A 157 -23.72 -5.12 15.16
C LYS A 157 -22.67 -6.22 15.10
N ASP A 158 -23.08 -7.47 14.93
CA ASP A 158 -22.18 -8.62 14.81
C ASP A 158 -21.31 -8.49 13.54
N ARG A 159 -21.92 -8.12 12.40
CA ARG A 159 -21.19 -7.84 11.15
C ARG A 159 -20.19 -6.70 11.28
N ILE A 160 -20.56 -5.62 11.97
CA ILE A 160 -19.66 -4.50 12.27
C ILE A 160 -18.50 -4.97 13.17
N ALA A 161 -18.78 -5.75 14.22
CA ALA A 161 -17.75 -6.29 15.11
C ALA A 161 -16.73 -7.14 14.32
N VAL A 162 -17.19 -7.98 13.39
CA VAL A 162 -16.32 -8.73 12.48
C VAL A 162 -15.41 -7.80 11.68
N ILE A 163 -15.94 -6.71 11.10
CA ILE A 163 -15.12 -5.72 10.38
C ILE A 163 -14.02 -5.15 11.28
N PHE A 164 -14.34 -4.78 12.53
CA PHE A 164 -13.35 -4.25 13.48
C PHE A 164 -12.27 -5.28 13.82
N ILE A 165 -12.65 -6.55 14.03
CA ILE A 165 -11.70 -7.64 14.29
C ILE A 165 -10.73 -7.81 13.12
N PHE A 166 -11.24 -7.92 11.89
CA PHE A 166 -10.39 -8.05 10.70
C PHE A 166 -9.55 -6.80 10.44
N THR A 167 -10.07 -5.61 10.74
CA THR A 167 -9.31 -4.34 10.67
C THR A 167 -8.16 -4.34 11.67
N ALA A 168 -8.35 -4.84 12.89
CA ALA A 168 -7.29 -4.95 13.89
C ALA A 168 -6.18 -5.91 13.44
N PHE A 169 -6.52 -7.07 12.86
CA PHE A 169 -5.52 -7.97 12.26
C PHE A 169 -4.77 -7.32 11.10
N MET A 170 -5.45 -6.50 10.30
CA MET A 170 -4.79 -5.75 9.22
C MET A 170 -3.77 -4.73 9.70
N VAL A 171 -3.84 -4.24 10.94
CA VAL A 171 -2.77 -3.40 11.50
C VAL A 171 -1.44 -4.15 11.49
N ILE A 172 -1.46 -5.44 11.86
CA ILE A 172 -0.28 -6.30 11.86
C ILE A 172 0.20 -6.49 10.42
N PHE A 173 -0.71 -6.83 9.49
CA PHE A 173 -0.40 -6.93 8.06
C PHE A 173 0.37 -5.69 7.58
N TRP A 174 -0.21 -4.50 7.74
CA TRP A 174 0.37 -3.26 7.25
C TRP A 174 1.68 -2.90 7.96
N SER A 175 1.80 -3.15 9.27
CA SER A 175 3.06 -2.88 9.99
C SER A 175 4.26 -3.66 9.46
N VAL A 176 3.99 -4.86 8.93
CA VAL A 176 4.98 -5.72 8.31
C VAL A 176 5.17 -5.28 6.85
N PHE A 177 4.10 -5.22 6.08
CA PHE A 177 4.12 -4.91 4.65
C PHE A 177 4.77 -3.57 4.31
N GLU A 178 4.48 -2.51 5.09
CA GLU A 178 5.01 -1.16 4.88
C GLU A 178 6.55 -1.07 5.07
N GLN A 179 7.19 -2.09 5.65
CA GLN A 179 8.65 -2.12 5.78
C GLN A 179 9.36 -2.26 4.43
N ILE A 180 8.68 -2.81 3.41
CA ILE A 180 9.23 -2.96 2.06
C ILE A 180 9.68 -1.60 1.51
N GLY A 181 8.87 -0.55 1.75
CA GLY A 181 9.15 0.82 1.28
C GLY A 181 10.19 1.61 2.08
N SER A 182 10.49 1.21 3.33
CA SER A 182 11.35 1.98 4.24
C SER A 182 12.64 1.22 4.64
N SER A 183 12.59 0.47 5.73
CA SER A 183 13.74 -0.20 6.34
C SER A 183 14.32 -1.28 5.42
N MET A 184 13.47 -1.98 4.67
CA MET A 184 13.92 -2.93 3.66
C MET A 184 14.64 -2.21 2.52
N ASN A 185 14.15 -1.07 2.05
CA ASN A 185 14.81 -0.30 1.00
C ASN A 185 16.26 0.07 1.41
N LEU A 186 16.47 0.53 2.64
CA LEU A 186 17.81 0.79 3.17
C LEU A 186 18.65 -0.48 3.36
N PHE A 187 18.02 -1.59 3.74
CA PHE A 187 18.68 -2.89 3.86
C PHE A 187 19.22 -3.38 2.51
N ILE A 188 18.44 -3.24 1.45
CA ILE A 188 18.81 -3.60 0.07
C ILE A 188 20.01 -2.77 -0.39
N ASP A 189 19.98 -1.46 -0.16
CA ASP A 189 21.08 -0.57 -0.59
C ASP A 189 22.42 -0.91 0.10
N ARG A 190 22.38 -1.32 1.37
CA ARG A 190 23.58 -1.55 2.19
C ARG A 190 24.11 -2.98 2.17
N HIS A 191 23.24 -3.99 2.12
CA HIS A 191 23.63 -5.38 2.41
C HIS A 191 23.40 -6.34 1.24
N VAL A 192 22.66 -5.93 0.20
CA VAL A 192 22.30 -6.81 -0.91
C VAL A 192 23.19 -6.54 -2.12
N ASP A 193 23.58 -7.60 -2.82
CA ASP A 193 24.20 -7.47 -4.13
C ASP A 193 23.14 -7.11 -5.18
N ARG A 194 23.20 -5.87 -5.65
CA ARG A 194 22.30 -5.29 -6.65
C ARG A 194 22.83 -5.44 -8.08
N ASN A 195 24.02 -6.02 -8.25
CA ASN A 195 24.60 -6.23 -9.56
C ASN A 195 24.03 -7.50 -10.18
N LEU A 196 23.08 -7.34 -11.09
CA LEU A 196 22.47 -8.42 -11.84
C LEU A 196 22.94 -8.31 -13.29
N PHE A 197 23.61 -9.35 -13.79
CA PHE A 197 24.13 -9.41 -15.17
C PHE A 197 25.01 -8.21 -15.57
N GLY A 198 25.79 -7.67 -14.64
CA GLY A 198 26.66 -6.52 -14.87
C GLY A 198 25.98 -5.14 -14.77
N TYR A 199 24.67 -5.09 -14.52
CA TYR A 199 23.91 -3.87 -14.29
C TYR A 199 23.54 -3.72 -12.81
N SER A 200 23.80 -2.56 -12.21
CA SER A 200 23.44 -2.30 -10.82
C SER A 200 22.00 -1.77 -10.77
N ILE A 201 21.08 -2.59 -10.24
CA ILE A 201 19.67 -2.21 -10.18
C ILE A 201 19.47 -1.14 -9.10
N PRO A 202 18.89 0.03 -9.44
CA PRO A 202 18.50 1.03 -8.45
C PRO A 202 17.55 0.45 -7.40
N THR A 203 17.84 0.73 -6.13
CA THR A 203 17.03 0.24 -4.99
C THR A 203 15.54 0.56 -5.12
N PRO A 204 15.11 1.76 -5.56
CA PRO A 204 13.70 2.06 -5.72
C PRO A 204 12.95 1.14 -6.70
N LEU A 205 13.63 0.54 -7.70
CA LEU A 205 13.00 -0.39 -8.63
C LEU A 205 12.60 -1.71 -7.97
N TYR A 206 13.18 -2.06 -6.82
CA TYR A 206 12.74 -3.22 -6.04
C TYR A 206 11.32 -3.02 -5.49
N GLN A 207 10.84 -1.77 -5.34
CA GLN A 207 9.46 -1.49 -4.94
C GLN A 207 8.45 -1.90 -6.01
N SER A 208 8.84 -1.84 -7.29
CA SER A 208 7.99 -2.27 -8.41
C SER A 208 7.85 -3.80 -8.50
N LEU A 209 8.65 -4.58 -7.75
CA LEU A 209 8.57 -6.04 -7.77
C LEU A 209 7.25 -6.56 -7.18
N ASN A 210 6.78 -5.97 -6.08
CA ASN A 210 5.52 -6.41 -5.46
C ASN A 210 4.30 -6.25 -6.40
N PRO A 211 4.01 -5.05 -6.97
CA PRO A 211 2.88 -4.91 -7.88
C PRO A 211 3.06 -5.74 -9.17
N LEU A 212 4.29 -5.90 -9.67
CA LEU A 212 4.55 -6.80 -10.80
C LEU A 212 4.22 -8.26 -10.47
N LEU A 213 4.66 -8.74 -9.31
CA LEU A 213 4.37 -10.10 -8.83
C LEU A 213 2.88 -10.29 -8.59
N ILE A 214 2.15 -9.26 -8.14
CA ILE A 214 0.68 -9.33 -8.03
C ILE A 214 0.04 -9.57 -9.39
N LEU A 215 0.45 -8.84 -10.43
CA LEU A 215 -0.10 -9.01 -11.78
C LEU A 215 0.17 -10.41 -12.34
N ILE A 216 1.35 -10.98 -12.05
CA ILE A 216 1.75 -12.31 -12.51
C ILE A 216 1.05 -13.42 -11.69
N LEU A 217 1.00 -13.26 -10.36
CA LEU A 217 0.55 -14.30 -9.44
C LEU A 217 -0.97 -14.27 -9.18
N ALA A 218 -1.66 -13.13 -9.37
CA ALA A 218 -3.10 -13.04 -9.14
C ALA A 218 -3.89 -14.05 -9.98
N PRO A 219 -3.63 -14.23 -11.30
CA PRO A 219 -4.28 -15.29 -12.08
C PRO A 219 -3.98 -16.70 -11.55
N VAL A 220 -2.75 -16.94 -11.10
CA VAL A 220 -2.32 -18.24 -10.54
C VAL A 220 -3.05 -18.53 -9.23
N VAL A 221 -3.14 -17.54 -8.34
CA VAL A 221 -3.87 -17.65 -7.06
C VAL A 221 -5.37 -17.81 -7.31
N ALA A 222 -5.94 -17.10 -8.29
CA ALA A 222 -7.34 -17.28 -8.67
C ALA A 222 -7.61 -18.69 -9.22
N ALA A 223 -6.72 -19.22 -10.07
CA ALA A 223 -6.80 -20.59 -10.58
C ALA A 223 -6.66 -21.62 -9.45
N PHE A 224 -5.78 -21.38 -8.48
CA PHE A 224 -5.65 -22.20 -7.28
C PHE A 224 -6.96 -22.27 -6.50
N TRP A 225 -7.59 -21.13 -6.17
CA TRP A 225 -8.87 -21.13 -5.46
C TRP A 225 -9.99 -21.80 -6.27
N THR A 226 -9.99 -21.63 -7.59
CA THR A 226 -10.96 -22.30 -8.48
C THR A 226 -10.78 -23.81 -8.47
N ALA A 227 -9.53 -24.30 -8.48
CA ALA A 227 -9.22 -25.72 -8.40
C ALA A 227 -9.64 -26.33 -7.06
N LEU A 228 -9.44 -25.61 -5.95
CA LEU A 228 -9.91 -26.01 -4.62
C LEU A 228 -11.44 -26.08 -4.55
N ALA A 229 -12.12 -25.09 -5.12
CA ALA A 229 -13.58 -25.06 -5.16
C ALA A 229 -14.17 -26.24 -5.94
N LYS A 230 -13.51 -26.70 -7.01
CA LYS A 230 -13.89 -27.92 -7.76
C LYS A 230 -13.77 -29.19 -6.92
N ARG A 231 -12.90 -29.19 -5.89
CA ARG A 231 -12.74 -30.29 -4.92
C ARG A 231 -13.64 -30.14 -3.69
N ASN A 232 -14.67 -29.30 -3.75
CA ASN A 232 -15.57 -28.95 -2.63
C ASN A 232 -14.88 -28.30 -1.42
N TRP A 233 -13.63 -27.85 -1.54
CA TRP A 233 -12.98 -27.08 -0.47
C TRP A 233 -13.14 -25.59 -0.75
N LYS A 234 -14.02 -24.93 0.01
CA LYS A 234 -14.31 -23.50 -0.08
C LYS A 234 -13.89 -22.81 1.23
N PRO A 235 -12.61 -22.47 1.39
CA PRO A 235 -12.13 -21.83 2.61
C PRO A 235 -12.80 -20.48 2.79
N ASP A 236 -13.30 -20.26 4.02
CA ASP A 236 -13.90 -19.02 4.46
C ASP A 236 -12.86 -17.90 4.55
N THR A 237 -13.33 -16.66 4.74
CA THR A 237 -12.45 -15.49 4.80
C THR A 237 -11.40 -15.63 5.91
N SER A 238 -11.76 -16.18 7.07
CA SER A 238 -10.85 -16.34 8.20
C SER A 238 -9.71 -17.30 7.84
N THR A 239 -10.02 -18.44 7.22
CA THR A 239 -9.01 -19.40 6.75
C THR A 239 -8.08 -18.78 5.71
N ARG A 240 -8.61 -18.02 4.75
CA ARG A 240 -7.76 -17.32 3.75
C ARG A 240 -6.82 -16.31 4.41
N PHE A 241 -7.31 -15.55 5.38
CA PHE A 241 -6.49 -14.62 6.16
C PHE A 241 -5.40 -15.33 6.95
N ALA A 242 -5.74 -16.42 7.64
CA ALA A 242 -4.77 -17.21 8.41
C ALA A 242 -3.65 -17.77 7.52
N LEU A 243 -4.01 -18.33 6.35
CA LEU A 243 -3.03 -18.78 5.36
C LEU A 243 -2.17 -17.62 4.85
N GLY A 244 -2.77 -16.47 4.55
CA GLY A 244 -2.05 -15.29 4.11
C GLY A 244 -1.04 -14.80 5.14
N PHE A 245 -1.44 -14.69 6.42
CA PHE A 245 -0.56 -14.34 7.54
C PHE A 245 0.57 -15.34 7.77
N LEU A 246 0.28 -16.63 7.64
CA LEU A 246 1.30 -17.67 7.76
C LEU A 246 2.35 -17.52 6.65
N ILE A 247 1.93 -17.33 5.40
CA ILE A 247 2.83 -17.14 4.26
C ILE A 247 3.64 -15.84 4.40
N LEU A 248 3.03 -14.76 4.87
CA LEU A 248 3.74 -13.51 5.20
C LEU A 248 4.84 -13.73 6.24
N GLY A 249 4.53 -14.47 7.31
CA GLY A 249 5.50 -14.84 8.34
C GLY A 249 6.66 -15.67 7.77
N LEU A 250 6.36 -16.63 6.88
CA LEU A 250 7.38 -17.39 6.17
C LEU A 250 8.26 -16.51 5.27
N GLY A 251 7.70 -15.48 4.62
CA GLY A 251 8.46 -14.48 3.87
C GLY A 251 9.54 -13.80 4.72
N TYR A 252 9.19 -13.37 5.93
CA TYR A 252 10.18 -12.79 6.85
C TYR A 252 11.17 -13.80 7.42
N LEU A 253 10.79 -15.07 7.56
CA LEU A 253 11.71 -16.12 7.94
C LEU A 253 12.80 -16.34 6.88
N VAL A 254 12.46 -16.24 5.59
CA VAL A 254 13.44 -16.27 4.49
C VAL A 254 14.49 -15.18 4.65
N LEU A 255 14.10 -13.98 5.10
CA LEU A 255 15.04 -12.89 5.35
C LEU A 255 16.04 -13.23 6.46
N VAL A 256 15.60 -13.92 7.52
CA VAL A 256 16.49 -14.40 8.59
C VAL A 256 17.52 -15.38 8.03
N LEU A 257 17.08 -16.32 7.18
CA LEU A 257 17.98 -17.28 6.54
C LEU A 257 18.97 -16.58 5.59
N ALA A 258 18.53 -15.53 4.89
CA ALA A 258 19.39 -14.72 4.02
C ALA A 258 20.55 -14.04 4.76
N THR A 259 20.43 -13.81 6.08
CA THR A 259 21.54 -13.27 6.88
C THR A 259 22.70 -14.26 7.06
N SER A 260 22.51 -15.54 6.72
CA SER A 260 23.61 -16.52 6.72
C SER A 260 24.72 -16.15 5.73
N ASP A 261 24.36 -15.73 4.52
CA ASP A 261 25.30 -15.22 3.49
C ASP A 261 26.10 -14.03 4.02
N TYR A 262 25.43 -13.13 4.74
CA TYR A 262 26.05 -11.96 5.35
C TYR A 262 27.06 -12.35 6.45
N ARG A 263 26.74 -13.36 7.26
CA ARG A 263 27.65 -13.87 8.30
C ARG A 263 28.90 -14.52 7.71
N SER A 264 28.80 -15.06 6.50
CA SER A 264 29.94 -15.59 5.74
C SER A 264 30.83 -14.50 5.11
N GLY A 265 30.51 -13.22 5.32
CA GLY A 265 31.27 -12.08 4.80
C GLY A 265 30.89 -11.65 3.38
N ASN A 266 29.89 -12.30 2.78
CA ASN A 266 29.41 -11.97 1.43
C ASN A 266 28.23 -10.98 1.48
N LYS A 267 28.00 -10.25 0.39
CA LYS A 267 26.73 -9.54 0.22
C LYS A 267 25.58 -10.55 0.05
N ILE A 268 24.41 -10.18 0.51
CA ILE A 268 23.20 -11.01 0.40
C ILE A 268 22.76 -11.06 -1.06
N SER A 269 22.51 -12.26 -1.59
CA SER A 269 22.01 -12.40 -2.96
C SER A 269 20.62 -11.75 -3.13
N SER A 270 20.43 -11.06 -4.26
CA SER A 270 19.12 -10.52 -4.67
C SER A 270 18.04 -11.60 -4.82
N LEU A 271 18.42 -12.88 -4.98
CA LEU A 271 17.46 -13.98 -5.08
C LEU A 271 16.69 -14.21 -3.77
N TRP A 272 17.33 -14.00 -2.62
CA TRP A 272 16.67 -14.08 -1.31
C TRP A 272 15.56 -13.04 -1.17
N LEU A 273 15.82 -11.83 -1.65
CA LEU A 273 14.81 -10.78 -1.68
C LEU A 273 13.65 -11.15 -2.60
N LEU A 274 13.95 -11.65 -3.80
CA LEU A 274 12.90 -12.06 -4.75
C LEU A 274 12.00 -13.13 -4.14
N LEU A 275 12.58 -14.12 -3.46
CA LEU A 275 11.83 -15.17 -2.76
C LEU A 275 10.98 -14.59 -1.63
N MET A 276 11.56 -13.72 -0.80
CA MET A 276 10.85 -13.06 0.30
C MET A 276 9.66 -12.21 -0.19
N VAL A 277 9.89 -11.36 -1.19
CA VAL A 277 8.83 -10.53 -1.80
C VAL A 277 7.77 -11.39 -2.47
N THR A 278 8.15 -12.51 -3.11
CA THR A 278 7.20 -13.46 -3.69
C THR A 278 6.28 -14.06 -2.64
N LEU A 279 6.82 -14.54 -1.52
CA LEU A 279 6.01 -15.08 -0.42
C LEU A 279 5.09 -14.01 0.17
N ILE A 280 5.61 -12.82 0.46
CA ILE A 280 4.78 -11.71 0.96
C ILE A 280 3.64 -11.40 0.00
N THR A 281 3.93 -11.36 -1.29
CA THR A 281 2.94 -11.08 -2.34
C THR A 281 1.86 -12.16 -2.41
N ILE A 282 2.22 -13.44 -2.27
CA ILE A 282 1.23 -14.52 -2.18
C ILE A 282 0.34 -14.34 -0.94
N GLY A 283 0.94 -14.02 0.21
CA GLY A 283 0.18 -13.79 1.44
C GLY A 283 -0.75 -12.58 1.34
N GLU A 284 -0.33 -11.52 0.67
CA GLU A 284 -1.15 -10.35 0.33
C GLU A 284 -2.32 -10.70 -0.60
N LEU A 285 -2.10 -11.52 -1.64
CA LEU A 285 -3.16 -11.97 -2.55
C LEU A 285 -4.24 -12.79 -1.83
N PHE A 286 -3.90 -13.41 -0.70
CA PHE A 286 -4.84 -14.18 0.11
C PHE A 286 -5.68 -13.28 1.03
N THR A 287 -5.18 -12.10 1.39
CA THR A 287 -5.80 -11.20 2.37
C THR A 287 -6.46 -9.98 1.72
N SER A 288 -5.78 -9.26 0.83
CA SER A 288 -6.16 -7.91 0.39
C SER A 288 -7.46 -7.87 -0.42
N PRO A 289 -7.65 -8.62 -1.53
CA PRO A 289 -8.90 -8.56 -2.29
C PRO A 289 -10.10 -9.07 -1.48
N VAL A 290 -9.88 -10.09 -0.66
CA VAL A 290 -10.91 -10.71 0.18
C VAL A 290 -11.32 -9.75 1.30
N GLY A 291 -10.38 -9.01 1.90
CA GLY A 291 -10.64 -8.02 2.92
C GLY A 291 -11.50 -6.85 2.42
N LEU A 292 -11.17 -6.29 1.25
CA LEU A 292 -11.97 -5.23 0.62
C LEU A 292 -13.41 -5.69 0.35
N SER A 293 -13.56 -6.92 -0.14
CA SER A 293 -14.87 -7.52 -0.36
C SER A 293 -15.63 -7.75 0.95
N LEU A 294 -14.98 -8.27 1.99
CA LEU A 294 -15.58 -8.53 3.31
C LEU A 294 -16.19 -7.27 3.90
N VAL A 295 -15.45 -6.16 3.92
CA VAL A 295 -15.94 -4.91 4.53
C VAL A 295 -17.20 -4.44 3.83
N THR A 296 -17.19 -4.47 2.49
CA THR A 296 -18.33 -4.00 1.73
C THR A 296 -19.52 -4.98 1.79
N LYS A 297 -19.29 -6.29 1.96
CA LYS A 297 -20.35 -7.31 2.15
C LYS A 297 -21.05 -7.19 3.51
N LEU A 298 -20.27 -6.88 4.55
CA LEU A 298 -20.76 -6.86 5.93
C LEU A 298 -21.28 -5.47 6.36
N ALA A 299 -20.80 -4.41 5.73
CA ALA A 299 -21.20 -3.05 6.06
C ALA A 299 -22.69 -2.81 5.75
N PRO A 300 -23.46 -2.26 6.71
CA PRO A 300 -24.79 -1.74 6.40
C PRO A 300 -24.72 -0.68 5.29
N LEU A 301 -25.71 -0.65 4.41
CA LEU A 301 -25.76 0.25 3.25
C LEU A 301 -25.55 1.74 3.60
N HIS A 302 -25.93 2.14 4.81
CA HIS A 302 -25.84 3.52 5.27
C HIS A 302 -24.51 3.88 5.97
N LEU A 303 -23.61 2.90 6.17
CA LEU A 303 -22.29 3.06 6.80
C LEU A 303 -21.15 2.54 5.92
N GLY A 304 -21.44 2.25 4.65
CA GLY A 304 -20.50 1.60 3.73
C GLY A 304 -19.21 2.39 3.54
N GLY A 305 -19.30 3.72 3.35
CA GLY A 305 -18.13 4.58 3.21
C GLY A 305 -17.35 4.71 4.52
N LEU A 306 -18.04 4.86 5.64
CA LEU A 306 -17.42 4.97 6.97
C LEU A 306 -16.64 3.71 7.33
N LEU A 307 -17.25 2.53 7.23
CA LEU A 307 -16.63 1.26 7.59
C LEU A 307 -15.46 0.92 6.66
N MET A 308 -15.57 1.24 5.37
CA MET A 308 -14.42 1.16 4.45
C MET A 308 -13.32 2.16 4.80
N GLY A 309 -13.70 3.34 5.28
CA GLY A 309 -12.78 4.31 5.82
C GLY A 309 -12.10 3.88 7.13
N ILE A 310 -12.74 3.02 7.92
CA ILE A 310 -12.16 2.38 9.11
C ILE A 310 -11.23 1.24 8.68
N TRP A 311 -11.61 0.43 7.70
CA TRP A 311 -10.73 -0.58 7.13
C TRP A 311 -9.36 0.00 6.74
N PHE A 312 -9.36 1.11 5.98
CA PHE A 312 -8.11 1.77 5.60
C PHE A 312 -7.36 2.45 6.76
N ILE A 313 -7.99 2.68 7.91
CA ILE A 313 -7.29 3.21 9.10
C ILE A 313 -6.25 2.23 9.64
N SER A 314 -6.42 0.93 9.36
CA SER A 314 -5.45 -0.10 9.75
C SER A 314 -4.05 0.18 9.18
N SER A 315 -3.95 0.73 7.96
CA SER A 315 -2.68 1.11 7.34
C SER A 315 -1.97 2.23 8.10
N PHE A 316 -2.71 3.23 8.59
CA PHE A 316 -2.18 4.31 9.43
C PHE A 316 -1.57 3.76 10.72
N PHE A 317 -2.31 2.91 11.45
CA PHE A 317 -1.79 2.30 12.68
C PHE A 317 -0.63 1.33 12.39
N GLY A 318 -0.69 0.60 11.27
CA GLY A 318 0.41 -0.26 10.83
C GLY A 318 1.69 0.54 10.61
N GLY A 319 1.59 1.70 9.94
CA GLY A 319 2.69 2.65 9.76
C GLY A 319 3.26 3.17 11.09
N ILE A 320 2.41 3.45 12.09
CA ILE A 320 2.87 3.83 13.43
C ILE A 320 3.65 2.69 14.10
N CYS A 321 3.13 1.47 14.06
CA CYS A 321 3.81 0.28 14.61
C CYS A 321 5.17 0.04 13.93
N ARG A 322 5.25 0.26 12.61
CA ARG A 322 6.51 0.22 11.87
C ARG A 322 7.50 1.27 12.38
N LEU A 323 7.07 2.53 12.49
CA LEU A 323 7.94 3.63 12.93
C LEU A 323 8.47 3.44 14.36
N THR A 324 7.64 2.92 15.27
CA THR A 324 8.07 2.64 16.65
C THR A 324 9.10 1.50 16.69
N SER A 325 8.92 0.46 15.87
CA SER A 325 9.89 -0.63 15.70
C SER A 325 11.23 -0.12 15.16
N GLU A 326 11.21 0.69 14.09
CA GLU A 326 12.42 1.25 13.48
C GLU A 326 13.18 2.17 14.44
N ARG A 327 12.49 3.07 15.14
CA ARG A 327 13.12 3.97 16.12
C ARG A 327 13.81 3.23 17.25
N ARG A 328 13.18 2.16 17.77
CA ARG A 328 13.77 1.33 18.83
C ARG A 328 15.07 0.66 18.40
N ASN A 329 15.15 0.23 17.13
CA ASN A 329 16.36 -0.35 16.56
C ASN A 329 17.49 0.69 16.38
N TYR A 330 17.16 1.94 16.06
CA TYR A 330 18.16 3.03 16.03
C TYR A 330 18.71 3.35 17.43
N GLU A 331 17.85 3.32 18.45
CA GLU A 331 18.27 3.57 19.83
C GLU A 331 19.12 2.42 20.39
N SER A 332 18.81 1.15 20.09
CA SER A 332 19.61 0.00 20.54
C SER A 332 21.03 -0.04 19.95
N ILE A 333 21.23 0.42 18.71
CA ILE A 333 22.57 0.51 18.07
C ILE A 333 23.47 1.53 18.78
N ARG A 334 22.92 2.58 19.41
CA ARG A 334 23.75 3.54 20.20
C ARG A 334 24.27 2.95 21.51
N PHE A 335 23.66 1.89 22.03
CA PHE A 335 24.01 1.29 23.33
C PHE A 335 24.77 -0.03 23.22
N VAL A 336 25.15 -0.47 22.01
CA VAL A 336 26.16 -1.52 21.85
C VAL A 336 27.53 -0.83 21.87
N PRO A 337 28.32 -0.91 22.96
CA PRO A 337 29.70 -0.45 22.90
C PRO A 337 30.39 -1.26 21.81
N LEU A 338 30.93 -0.56 20.80
CA LEU A 338 31.85 -1.16 19.85
C LEU A 338 32.96 -1.80 20.68
N ARG A 339 32.91 -3.13 20.82
CA ARG A 339 33.99 -3.89 21.44
C ARG A 339 35.13 -3.77 20.44
N ASN A 340 36.04 -2.81 20.68
CA ASN A 340 37.25 -2.67 19.88
C ASN A 340 37.88 -4.07 19.73
N PRO A 341 38.20 -4.52 18.51
CA PRO A 341 38.98 -5.74 18.37
C PRO A 341 40.28 -5.56 19.17
N PRO A 342 40.78 -6.62 19.83
CA PRO A 342 41.99 -6.51 20.62
C PRO A 342 43.10 -5.96 19.74
N LEU A 343 43.76 -4.91 20.22
CA LEU A 343 44.95 -4.33 19.62
C LEU A 343 45.97 -5.46 19.47
N THR A 344 46.07 -6.02 18.27
CA THR A 344 47.18 -6.90 17.93
C THR A 344 48.34 -5.99 17.60
N ASP A 345 49.38 -6.10 18.42
CA ASP A 345 50.66 -5.44 18.25
C ASP A 345 51.22 -5.76 16.85
N ARG A 346 51.02 -4.85 15.89
CA ARG A 346 51.79 -4.80 14.65
C ARG A 346 52.60 -3.50 14.66
N LYS A 347 53.79 -3.61 15.23
CA LYS A 347 54.91 -2.73 14.87
C LYS A 347 55.23 -2.93 13.38
N THR A 348 55.59 -1.80 12.75
CA THR A 348 56.24 -1.62 11.43
C THR A 348 55.43 -1.91 10.16
N ASP A 349 54.91 -0.84 9.52
CA ASP A 349 55.21 -0.48 8.11
C ASP A 349 54.69 0.95 7.78
N PRO A 350 55.55 1.94 7.43
CA PRO A 350 55.10 3.28 7.06
C PRO A 350 54.80 3.35 5.55
N GLN A 351 53.63 2.85 5.12
CA GLN A 351 53.09 3.19 3.80
C GLN A 351 51.75 3.92 3.93
N LYS A 352 51.84 5.22 3.61
CA LYS A 352 50.79 6.17 3.23
C LYS A 352 49.39 5.56 3.00
N PHE A 353 48.49 5.77 3.95
CA PHE A 353 47.06 5.86 3.65
C PHE A 353 46.75 7.32 3.29
N PRO A 354 46.05 7.61 2.17
CA PRO A 354 45.64 8.96 1.88
C PRO A 354 44.57 9.39 2.89
N GLU A 355 44.83 10.50 3.59
CA GLU A 355 43.79 11.26 4.29
C GLU A 355 42.71 11.63 3.28
N ARG A 356 41.62 10.86 3.22
CA ARG A 356 40.36 11.37 2.69
C ARG A 356 39.88 12.41 3.68
N THR A 357 40.22 13.66 3.38
CA THR A 357 39.56 14.85 3.90
C THR A 357 38.06 14.58 3.82
N ILE A 358 37.41 14.41 4.97
CA ILE A 358 35.95 14.41 5.05
C ILE A 358 35.56 15.84 4.72
N GLY A 359 35.32 16.09 3.43
CA GLY A 359 34.67 17.29 2.97
C GLY A 359 33.37 17.43 3.76
N LYS A 360 33.21 18.59 4.41
CA LYS A 360 31.91 19.07 4.88
C LYS A 360 31.03 19.32 3.65
N GLU A 361 30.61 18.26 2.97
CA GLU A 361 29.51 18.32 2.02
C GLU A 361 28.22 17.96 2.75
N SER A 362 27.22 18.82 2.52
CA SER A 362 25.91 18.85 3.15
C SER A 362 25.30 17.47 3.35
N THR A 363 25.40 16.97 4.58
CA THR A 363 24.65 15.80 5.08
C THR A 363 23.19 16.16 5.40
N LYS A 364 22.73 17.35 5.02
CA LYS A 364 21.36 17.85 5.26
C LYS A 364 20.41 17.64 4.08
N ASP A 365 20.88 17.29 2.89
CA ASP A 365 20.03 17.30 1.68
C ASP A 365 19.76 15.93 1.03
N LYS A 366 20.35 14.83 1.52
CA LYS A 366 20.11 13.48 0.96
C LYS A 366 18.99 12.67 1.64
N PHE A 367 18.34 13.22 2.67
CA PHE A 367 17.20 12.60 3.35
C PHE A 367 15.92 13.35 3.00
N ARG A 368 15.47 13.27 1.75
CA ARG A 368 14.20 13.90 1.36
C ARG A 368 13.59 13.22 0.14
N ILE A 369 12.29 12.95 0.24
CA ILE A 369 11.29 12.84 -0.84
C ILE A 369 10.97 11.43 -1.38
N SER A 370 11.84 10.41 -1.25
CA SER A 370 11.54 9.07 -1.82
C SER A 370 10.37 8.30 -1.19
N GLU A 371 10.00 8.56 0.07
CA GLU A 371 9.05 7.70 0.80
C GLU A 371 7.57 8.10 0.65
N THR A 372 7.26 9.28 0.08
CA THR A 372 5.89 9.81 0.09
C THR A 372 5.12 9.64 -1.22
N CYS A 373 5.80 9.32 -2.34
CA CYS A 373 5.14 9.16 -3.64
C CYS A 373 4.45 7.81 -3.86
N PHE A 374 4.72 6.79 -3.04
CA PHE A 374 4.22 5.44 -3.30
C PHE A 374 2.90 5.09 -2.63
N LEU A 375 2.39 5.96 -1.74
CA LEU A 375 1.19 5.70 -0.93
C LEU A 375 0.01 6.63 -1.25
N VAL A 376 0.12 7.42 -2.32
CA VAL A 376 -0.92 8.37 -2.75
C VAL A 376 -1.63 7.87 -3.99
#